data_AF-A0A5B9D613-F1
#
_entry.id   AF-A0A5B9D613-F1
#
_cell.length_a   1.000
_cell.length_b   1.000
_cell.length_c   1.000
_cell.angle_alpha   90.00
_cell.angle_beta   90.00
_cell.angle_gamma   90.00
#
_symmetry.space_group_name_H-M   'P 1'
#
loop_
_entity.id
_entity.type
_entity.pdbx_description
1 polymer ?
#
loop_
_entity_poly.entity_id
_entity_poly.type
_entity_poly.pdbx_seq_one_letter_code
_entity_poly.pdbx_strand_id
1 'polypeptide(L)'
;MVSKEEAEEKLLKIFYDVKLDSYFDLYPTSAKIVDFEETKDPDDLDDWFGIKDDTLNIGMFANSYEHGIPFFAVIMACDSAKYWREDSLRKRMKLYINSHLIIPLIFMTLVGFIRLYSLIGAILLNILGTGIIIYFIVLKINWKKRVLIRFRELFENTGINLPEEEIKKHSKSRFSDLIGITILQGFVIFLFVISWVMGFSKGA
;
A
#
# COMPACT_ATOMS: atom_id res chain seq x y z
N MET A 1 -13.71 -8.38 28.88
CA MET A 1 -14.67 -7.52 28.19
C MET A 1 -14.28 -6.09 28.47
N VAL A 2 -13.55 -5.50 27.53
CA VAL A 2 -13.14 -4.09 27.52
C VAL A 2 -14.39 -3.22 27.47
N SER A 3 -14.47 -2.19 28.32
CA SER A 3 -15.59 -1.24 28.27
C SER A 3 -15.45 -0.30 27.07
N LYS A 4 -16.53 0.43 26.74
CA LYS A 4 -16.49 1.44 25.67
C LYS A 4 -15.46 2.52 25.98
N GLU A 5 -15.44 3.01 27.22
CA GLU A 5 -14.51 4.05 27.68
C GLU A 5 -13.06 3.57 27.60
N GLU A 6 -12.80 2.32 28.03
CA GLU A 6 -11.47 1.71 27.95
C GLU A 6 -11.03 1.52 26.48
N ALA A 7 -11.96 1.21 25.57
CA ALA A 7 -11.68 1.12 24.15
C ALA A 7 -11.35 2.48 23.54
N GLU A 8 -12.11 3.52 23.87
CA GLU A 8 -11.89 4.90 23.44
C GLU A 8 -10.52 5.42 23.90
N GLU A 9 -10.16 5.22 25.18
CA GLU A 9 -8.83 5.59 25.71
C GLU A 9 -7.70 4.88 24.97
N LYS A 10 -7.84 3.57 24.70
CA LYS A 10 -6.85 2.80 23.93
C LYS A 10 -6.71 3.32 22.51
N LEU A 11 -7.80 3.64 21.83
CA LEU A 11 -7.79 4.16 20.47
C LEU A 11 -7.18 5.56 20.39
N LEU A 12 -7.46 6.43 21.37
CA LEU A 12 -6.81 7.73 21.48
C LEU A 12 -5.31 7.58 21.71
N LYS A 13 -4.91 6.70 22.63
CA LYS A 13 -3.50 6.41 22.88
C LYS A 13 -2.81 5.91 21.61
N ILE A 14 -3.42 4.97 20.89
CA ILE A 14 -2.93 4.48 19.61
C ILE A 14 -2.71 5.64 18.64
N PHE A 15 -3.69 6.53 18.47
CA PHE A 15 -3.58 7.69 17.57
C PHE A 15 -2.31 8.52 17.83
N TYR A 16 -1.99 8.77 19.11
CA TYR A 16 -0.78 9.49 19.52
C TYR A 16 0.49 8.65 19.43
N ASP A 17 0.45 7.38 19.83
CA ASP A 17 1.59 6.47 19.75
C ASP A 17 2.04 6.29 18.29
N VAL A 18 1.09 6.26 17.35
CA VAL A 18 1.37 6.24 15.92
C VAL A 18 1.73 7.60 15.35
N LYS A 19 1.74 8.67 16.15
CA LYS A 19 2.07 10.05 15.76
C LYS A 19 1.18 10.62 14.65
N LEU A 20 -0.10 10.24 14.60
CA LEU A 20 -1.03 10.78 13.61
C LEU A 20 -1.30 12.28 13.82
N ASP A 21 -1.22 12.74 15.07
CA ASP A 21 -1.29 14.14 15.48
C ASP A 21 -0.30 15.04 14.73
N SER A 22 0.87 14.51 14.34
CA SER A 22 1.86 15.25 13.55
C SER A 22 1.42 15.57 12.10
N TYR A 23 0.29 15.03 11.65
CA TYR A 23 -0.22 15.15 10.29
C TYR A 23 -1.58 15.83 10.16
N PHE A 24 -2.25 16.09 11.28
CA PHE A 24 -3.51 16.81 11.30
C PHE A 24 -3.30 18.16 11.99
N ASP A 25 -3.95 19.22 11.49
CA ASP A 25 -3.95 20.53 12.16
C ASP A 25 -4.77 20.54 13.47
N LEU A 26 -5.32 19.38 13.85
CA LEU A 26 -6.23 19.18 14.97
C LEU A 26 -5.65 18.14 15.93
N TYR A 27 -5.72 18.42 17.22
CA TYR A 27 -5.20 17.60 18.32
C TYR A 27 -6.36 17.07 19.17
N PRO A 28 -6.85 15.85 18.90
CA PRO A 28 -8.00 15.32 19.62
C PRO A 28 -7.65 15.03 21.09
N THR A 29 -8.38 15.60 22.05
CA THR A 29 -8.18 15.38 23.48
C THR A 29 -8.94 14.17 24.01
N SER A 30 -9.90 13.68 23.23
CA SER A 30 -10.71 12.50 23.53
C SER A 30 -10.94 11.68 22.27
N ALA A 31 -11.31 10.40 22.43
CA ALA A 31 -11.83 9.58 21.34
C ALA A 31 -13.26 9.17 21.66
N LYS A 32 -14.05 8.97 20.61
CA LYS A 32 -15.44 8.56 20.72
C LYS A 32 -15.79 7.54 19.65
N ILE A 33 -16.27 6.38 20.08
CA ILE A 33 -16.88 5.39 19.18
C ILE A 33 -18.32 5.85 18.95
N VAL A 34 -18.54 6.48 17.80
CA VAL A 34 -19.84 7.08 17.43
C VAL A 34 -20.77 6.06 16.80
N ASP A 35 -20.22 5.13 16.03
CA ASP A 35 -20.94 4.02 15.42
C ASP A 35 -20.29 2.71 15.88
N PHE A 36 -21.06 1.82 16.48
CA PHE A 36 -20.62 0.46 16.81
C PHE A 36 -21.68 -0.55 16.40
N GLU A 37 -21.33 -1.49 15.54
CA GLU A 37 -22.20 -2.60 15.17
C GLU A 37 -21.46 -3.93 15.34
N GLU A 38 -22.07 -4.85 16.10
CA GLU A 38 -21.54 -6.19 16.25
C GLU A 38 -21.78 -7.00 14.97
N THR A 39 -20.73 -7.18 14.17
CA THR A 39 -20.78 -8.03 12.98
C THR A 39 -19.72 -9.14 13.02
N LYS A 40 -20.12 -10.32 12.54
CA LYS A 40 -19.22 -11.45 12.27
C LYS A 40 -18.61 -11.39 10.86
N ASP A 41 -19.19 -10.57 9.98
CA ASP A 41 -18.72 -10.33 8.62
C ASP A 41 -18.28 -8.85 8.53
N PRO A 42 -16.99 -8.56 8.81
CA PRO A 42 -16.46 -7.19 8.78
C PRO A 42 -16.23 -6.66 7.35
N ASP A 43 -16.44 -7.48 6.32
CA ASP A 43 -16.09 -7.13 4.94
C ASP A 43 -17.14 -6.20 4.25
N ASP A 44 -18.33 -6.01 4.84
CA ASP A 44 -19.44 -5.24 4.23
C ASP A 44 -19.60 -3.80 4.78
N LEU A 45 -18.85 -3.39 5.81
CA LEU A 45 -18.96 -2.07 6.45
C LEU A 45 -17.59 -1.37 6.55
N ASP A 46 -17.50 -0.15 6.01
CA ASP A 46 -16.25 0.63 5.99
C ASP A 46 -15.98 1.26 7.35
N ASP A 47 -15.20 0.58 8.19
CA ASP A 47 -14.59 1.17 9.39
C ASP A 47 -13.86 2.48 9.06
N TRP A 48 -14.12 3.53 9.86
CA TRP A 48 -13.57 4.86 9.64
C TRP A 48 -13.16 5.55 10.93
N PHE A 49 -12.21 6.49 10.83
CA PHE A 49 -11.92 7.43 11.89
C PHE A 49 -11.72 8.84 11.31
N GLY A 50 -12.02 9.86 12.10
CA GLY A 50 -11.83 11.26 11.71
C GLY A 50 -11.85 12.19 12.91
N ILE A 51 -11.12 13.30 12.81
CA ILE A 51 -11.09 14.31 13.87
C ILE A 51 -12.16 15.34 13.59
N LYS A 52 -13.05 15.57 14.55
CA LYS A 52 -14.02 16.66 14.52
C LYS A 52 -13.88 17.44 15.81
N ASP A 53 -13.68 18.75 15.67
CA ASP A 53 -13.37 19.65 16.79
C ASP A 53 -12.12 19.15 17.55
N ASP A 54 -12.29 18.66 18.77
CA ASP A 54 -11.24 18.10 19.64
C ASP A 54 -11.43 16.60 19.92
N THR A 55 -12.26 15.92 19.13
CA THR A 55 -12.63 14.52 19.35
C THR A 55 -12.25 13.65 18.16
N LEU A 56 -11.56 12.54 18.43
CA LEU A 56 -11.30 11.46 17.48
C LEU A 56 -12.54 10.57 17.37
N ASN A 57 -13.36 10.79 16.34
CA ASN A 57 -14.54 9.97 16.08
C ASN A 57 -14.17 8.69 15.34
N ILE A 58 -14.76 7.58 15.75
CA ILE A 58 -14.48 6.24 15.25
C ILE A 58 -15.81 5.52 14.97
N GLY A 59 -15.95 4.97 13.77
CA GLY A 59 -17.03 4.04 13.43
C GLY A 59 -16.48 2.62 13.31
N MET A 60 -16.86 1.74 14.23
CA MET A 60 -16.28 0.40 14.42
C MET A 60 -17.31 -0.71 14.16
N PHE A 61 -16.99 -1.64 13.27
CA PHE A 61 -17.84 -2.78 12.90
C PHE A 61 -17.12 -4.08 13.29
N ALA A 62 -17.34 -4.56 14.52
CA ALA A 62 -16.59 -5.69 15.07
C ALA A 62 -17.39 -6.47 16.11
N ASN A 63 -17.09 -7.77 16.26
CA ASN A 63 -17.70 -8.64 17.26
C ASN A 63 -17.59 -8.13 18.72
N SER A 64 -16.56 -7.34 19.01
CA SER A 64 -16.36 -6.70 20.31
C SER A 64 -15.32 -5.59 20.19
N TYR A 65 -15.23 -4.72 21.21
CA TYR A 65 -14.15 -3.73 21.28
C TYR A 65 -12.76 -4.37 21.31
N GLU A 66 -12.59 -5.51 21.99
CA GLU A 66 -11.33 -6.28 22.01
C GLU A 66 -10.92 -6.73 20.61
N HIS A 67 -11.90 -7.03 19.76
CA HIS A 67 -11.67 -7.43 18.37
C HIS A 67 -11.43 -6.23 17.45
N GLY A 68 -12.10 -5.10 17.68
CA GLY A 68 -12.00 -3.91 16.83
C GLY A 68 -10.76 -3.04 17.07
N ILE A 69 -10.23 -3.00 18.30
CA ILE A 69 -9.03 -2.18 18.63
C ILE A 69 -7.81 -2.55 17.78
N PRO A 70 -7.44 -3.84 17.61
CA PRO A 70 -6.30 -4.21 16.78
C PRO A 70 -6.50 -3.82 15.32
N PHE A 71 -7.73 -3.92 14.81
CA PHE A 71 -8.06 -3.51 13.45
C PHE A 71 -7.82 -2.01 13.25
N PHE A 72 -8.34 -1.17 14.15
CA PHE A 72 -8.12 0.28 14.12
C PHE A 72 -6.66 0.66 14.32
N ALA A 73 -5.92 -0.08 15.14
CA ALA A 73 -4.48 0.12 15.29
C ALA A 73 -3.74 -0.06 13.97
N VAL A 74 -4.11 -1.09 13.18
CA VAL A 74 -3.55 -1.27 11.82
C VAL A 74 -3.95 -0.11 10.91
N ILE A 75 -5.20 0.34 10.94
CA ILE A 75 -5.64 1.47 10.11
C ILE A 75 -4.86 2.74 10.46
N MET A 76 -4.82 3.12 11.73
CA MET A 76 -4.15 4.33 12.18
C MET A 76 -2.64 4.27 11.90
N ALA A 77 -2.01 3.10 12.08
CA ALA A 77 -0.62 2.89 11.69
C ALA A 77 -0.41 2.99 10.17
N CYS A 78 -1.34 2.49 9.34
CA CYS A 78 -1.29 2.67 7.89
C CYS A 78 -1.32 4.15 7.50
N ASP A 79 -2.23 4.92 8.11
CA ASP A 79 -2.40 6.32 7.80
C ASP A 79 -1.23 7.16 8.31
N SER A 80 -0.68 6.83 9.47
CA SER A 80 0.59 7.41 9.94
C SER A 80 1.70 7.13 8.93
N ALA A 81 1.86 5.88 8.48
CA ALA A 81 2.86 5.52 7.48
C ALA A 81 2.65 6.21 6.12
N LYS A 82 1.40 6.54 5.75
CA LYS A 82 1.10 7.35 4.56
C LYS A 82 1.68 8.76 4.72
N TYR A 83 1.48 9.41 5.86
CA TYR A 83 1.90 10.80 6.07
C TYR A 83 3.32 10.94 6.62
N TRP A 84 3.94 9.83 7.05
CA TRP A 84 5.30 9.79 7.60
C TRP A 84 6.33 10.43 6.68
N ARG A 85 6.79 11.61 7.12
CA ARG A 85 7.90 12.45 6.63
C ARG A 85 8.05 12.47 5.12
N GLU A 86 7.36 13.38 4.42
CA GLU A 86 7.77 13.87 3.08
C GLU A 86 8.45 12.83 2.18
N ASP A 87 8.03 11.56 2.21
CA ASP A 87 8.97 10.51 1.80
C ASP A 87 9.00 10.61 0.29
N SER A 88 10.17 10.98 -0.25
CA SER A 88 10.34 11.13 -1.68
C SER A 88 9.93 9.83 -2.39
N LEU A 89 9.92 8.69 -1.69
CA LEU A 89 9.40 7.42 -2.16
C LEU A 89 7.87 7.37 -2.34
N ARG A 90 7.03 7.99 -1.49
CA ARG A 90 5.57 7.99 -1.65
C ARG A 90 5.13 8.79 -2.88
N LYS A 91 5.74 9.96 -3.12
CA LYS A 91 5.62 10.69 -4.41
C LYS A 91 6.14 9.83 -5.57
N ARG A 92 7.27 9.13 -5.38
CA ARG A 92 7.79 8.15 -6.34
C ARG A 92 6.91 6.90 -6.47
N MET A 93 5.93 6.61 -5.60
CA MET A 93 5.08 5.41 -5.71
C MET A 93 3.97 5.61 -6.72
N LYS A 94 3.32 6.78 -6.73
CA LYS A 94 2.42 7.18 -7.83
C LYS A 94 3.19 7.27 -9.15
N LEU A 95 4.37 7.87 -9.11
CA LEU A 95 5.30 7.90 -10.24
C LEU A 95 5.72 6.49 -10.65
N TYR A 96 5.97 5.57 -9.72
CA TYR A 96 6.30 4.16 -9.95
C TYR A 96 5.14 3.48 -10.67
N ILE A 97 3.90 3.58 -10.16
CA ILE A 97 2.71 3.01 -10.80
C ILE A 97 2.53 3.56 -12.23
N ASN A 98 2.66 4.88 -12.42
CA ASN A 98 2.55 5.50 -13.75
C ASN A 98 3.73 5.13 -14.68
N SER A 99 4.95 5.03 -14.13
CA SER A 99 6.16 4.61 -14.84
C SER A 99 6.03 3.16 -15.33
N HIS A 100 5.35 2.29 -14.58
CA HIS A 100 5.09 0.90 -14.96
C HIS A 100 4.14 0.77 -16.14
N LEU A 101 3.28 1.76 -16.36
CA LEU A 101 2.39 1.83 -17.52
C LEU A 101 3.12 2.37 -18.74
N ILE A 102 3.82 3.48 -18.55
CA ILE A 102 4.31 4.31 -19.65
C ILE A 102 5.65 3.80 -20.16
N ILE A 103 6.58 3.39 -19.28
CA ILE A 103 7.94 3.00 -19.68
C ILE A 103 7.92 1.74 -20.55
N PRO A 104 7.21 0.64 -20.20
CA PRO A 104 7.18 -0.53 -21.06
C PRO A 104 6.55 -0.26 -22.42
N LEU A 105 5.52 0.60 -22.50
CA LEU A 105 4.90 1.01 -23.76
C LEU A 105 5.90 1.76 -24.64
N ILE A 106 6.61 2.74 -24.08
CA ILE A 106 7.66 3.51 -24.76
C ILE A 106 8.77 2.59 -25.27
N PHE A 107 9.26 1.66 -24.43
CA PHE A 107 10.30 0.71 -24.83
C PHE A 107 9.85 -0.20 -25.97
N MET A 108 8.60 -0.68 -25.94
CA MET A 108 8.08 -1.56 -26.97
C MET A 108 7.95 -0.84 -28.32
N THR A 109 7.47 0.41 -28.31
CA THR A 109 7.43 1.27 -29.52
C THR A 109 8.85 1.55 -30.06
N LEU A 110 9.80 1.85 -29.17
CA LEU A 110 11.21 2.08 -29.54
C LEU A 110 11.86 0.84 -30.15
N VAL A 111 11.63 -0.34 -29.58
CA VAL A 111 12.16 -1.61 -30.11
C VAL A 111 11.57 -1.89 -31.48
N GLY A 112 10.26 -1.70 -31.67
CA GLY A 112 9.61 -1.85 -32.97
C GLY A 112 10.19 -0.92 -34.03
N PHE A 113 10.41 0.36 -33.69
CA PHE A 113 10.99 1.34 -34.61
C PHE A 113 12.47 1.06 -34.92
N ILE A 114 13.29 0.81 -33.91
CA ILE A 114 14.73 0.59 -34.08
C ILE A 114 15.01 -0.72 -34.81
N ARG A 115 14.15 -1.72 -34.66
CA ARG A 115 14.24 -2.97 -35.43
C ARG A 115 14.20 -2.75 -36.94
N LEU A 116 13.52 -1.70 -37.42
CA LEU A 116 13.52 -1.35 -38.85
C LEU A 116 14.91 -0.96 -39.37
N TYR A 117 15.83 -0.61 -38.47
CA TYR A 117 17.18 -0.12 -38.82
C TYR A 117 18.31 -1.01 -38.29
N SER A 118 18.13 -1.67 -37.15
CA SER A 118 19.16 -2.50 -36.52
C SER A 118 18.57 -3.56 -35.60
N LEU A 119 18.80 -4.83 -35.97
CA LEU A 119 18.46 -5.98 -35.13
C LEU A 119 19.23 -5.96 -33.80
N ILE A 120 20.52 -5.64 -33.85
CA ILE A 120 21.38 -5.58 -32.65
C ILE A 120 20.92 -4.45 -31.72
N GLY A 121 20.53 -3.29 -32.27
CA GLY A 121 19.99 -2.18 -31.49
C GLY A 121 18.68 -2.53 -30.77
N ALA A 122 17.79 -3.26 -31.45
CA ALA A 122 16.55 -3.76 -30.87
C ALA A 122 16.79 -4.75 -29.71
N ILE A 123 17.76 -5.65 -29.84
CA ILE A 123 18.15 -6.60 -28.79
C ILE A 123 18.73 -5.86 -27.57
N LEU A 124 19.62 -4.88 -27.77
CA LEU A 124 20.19 -4.09 -26.67
C LEU A 124 19.12 -3.32 -25.90
N LEU A 125 18.13 -2.74 -26.59
CA LEU A 125 17.00 -2.07 -25.95
C LEU A 125 16.10 -3.03 -25.18
N ASN A 126 15.87 -4.24 -25.69
CA ASN A 126 15.13 -5.27 -24.95
C ASN A 126 15.83 -5.63 -23.64
N ILE A 127 17.16 -5.83 -23.64
CA ILE A 127 17.94 -6.10 -22.43
C ILE A 127 17.80 -4.95 -21.43
N LEU A 128 17.90 -3.70 -21.90
CA LEU A 128 17.81 -2.51 -21.06
C LEU A 128 16.40 -2.35 -20.44
N GLY A 129 15.35 -2.55 -21.23
CA GLY A 129 13.96 -2.58 -20.76
C GLY A 129 13.72 -3.68 -19.71
N THR A 130 14.32 -4.86 -19.90
CA THR A 130 14.27 -5.97 -18.93
C THR A 130 14.86 -5.55 -17.58
N GLY A 131 16.05 -4.94 -17.60
CA GLY A 131 16.74 -4.47 -16.39
C GLY A 131 15.91 -3.46 -15.60
N ILE A 132 15.24 -2.55 -16.31
CA ILE A 132 14.34 -1.56 -15.70
C ILE A 132 13.14 -2.25 -15.01
N ILE A 133 12.50 -3.23 -15.67
CA ILE A 133 11.40 -3.99 -15.08
C ILE A 133 11.85 -4.72 -13.81
N ILE A 134 13.01 -5.39 -13.84
CA ILE A 134 13.57 -6.10 -12.68
C ILE A 134 13.86 -5.13 -11.54
N TYR A 135 14.53 -4.01 -11.81
CA TYR A 135 14.82 -2.97 -10.83
C TYR A 135 13.57 -2.53 -10.08
N PHE A 136 12.49 -2.33 -10.82
CA PHE A 136 11.23 -1.92 -10.23
C PHE A 136 10.52 -3.03 -9.44
N ILE A 137 10.58 -4.30 -9.86
CA ILE A 137 10.06 -5.43 -9.07
C ILE A 137 10.75 -5.47 -7.70
N VAL A 138 12.08 -5.34 -7.68
CA VAL A 138 12.88 -5.30 -6.45
C VAL A 138 12.46 -4.11 -5.58
N LEU A 139 12.24 -2.94 -6.18
CA LEU A 139 11.81 -1.74 -5.45
C LEU A 139 10.44 -1.94 -4.78
N LYS A 140 9.47 -2.61 -5.42
CA LYS A 140 8.17 -2.97 -4.81
C LYS A 140 8.31 -3.98 -3.67
N ILE A 141 9.16 -4.99 -3.82
CA ILE A 141 9.42 -5.96 -2.73
C ILE A 141 10.04 -5.25 -1.53
N ASN A 142 11.05 -4.42 -1.76
CA ASN A 142 11.73 -3.67 -0.70
C ASN A 142 10.79 -2.68 0.00
N TRP A 143 9.89 -2.04 -0.76
CA TRP A 143 8.84 -1.20 -0.20
C TRP A 143 7.91 -1.98 0.72
N LYS A 144 7.36 -3.11 0.26
CA LYS A 144 6.49 -3.97 1.07
C LYS A 144 7.18 -4.44 2.35
N LYS A 145 8.44 -4.89 2.24
CA LYS A 145 9.25 -5.28 3.39
C LYS A 145 9.43 -4.12 4.38
N ARG A 146 9.75 -2.92 3.89
CA ARG A 146 9.91 -1.73 4.74
C ARG A 146 8.63 -1.39 5.47
N VAL A 147 7.49 -1.39 4.77
CA VAL A 147 6.19 -1.13 5.39
C VAL A 147 5.89 -2.15 6.49
N LEU A 148 6.14 -3.45 6.25
CA LEU A 148 5.96 -4.50 7.25
C LEU A 148 6.87 -4.34 8.48
N ILE A 149 8.15 -4.01 8.29
CA ILE A 149 9.09 -3.75 9.40
C ILE A 149 8.59 -2.57 10.24
N ARG A 150 8.12 -1.49 9.59
CA ARG A 150 7.61 -0.32 10.30
C ARG A 150 6.30 -0.60 11.03
N PHE A 151 5.41 -1.40 10.46
CA PHE A 151 4.24 -1.90 11.20
C PHE A 151 4.66 -2.60 12.48
N ARG A 152 5.66 -3.50 12.40
CA ARG A 152 6.16 -4.22 13.56
C ARG A 152 6.74 -3.27 14.62
N GLU A 153 7.56 -2.30 14.23
CA GLU A 153 8.10 -1.30 15.15
C GLU A 153 7.01 -0.43 15.80
N LEU A 154 5.96 -0.07 15.04
CA LEU A 154 4.78 0.62 15.58
C LEU A 154 4.06 -0.23 16.62
N PHE A 155 3.80 -1.50 16.31
CA PHE A 155 3.10 -2.41 17.22
C PHE A 155 3.90 -2.73 18.49
N GLU A 156 5.22 -2.97 18.37
CA GLU A 156 6.12 -3.18 19.52
C GLU A 156 6.09 -2.00 20.51
N ASN A 157 5.96 -0.76 20.02
CA ASN A 157 5.90 0.43 20.88
C ASN A 157 4.51 0.69 21.49
N THR A 158 3.44 0.27 20.83
CA THR A 158 2.06 0.46 21.33
C THR A 158 1.64 -0.54 22.42
N GLY A 159 2.37 -1.66 22.56
CA GLY A 159 2.02 -2.75 23.47
C GLY A 159 0.92 -3.69 22.95
N ILE A 160 0.53 -3.55 21.67
CA ILE A 160 -0.47 -4.40 21.02
C ILE A 160 0.23 -5.62 20.42
N ASN A 161 -0.14 -6.81 20.89
CA ASN A 161 0.43 -8.07 20.40
C ASN A 161 -0.51 -8.68 19.36
N LEU A 162 -0.28 -8.34 18.09
CA LEU A 162 -1.03 -8.90 16.95
C LEU A 162 -0.24 -10.05 16.32
N PRO A 163 -0.87 -11.21 16.03
CA PRO A 163 -0.25 -12.28 15.26
C PRO A 163 0.25 -11.77 13.91
N GLU A 164 1.45 -12.20 13.50
CA GLU A 164 2.07 -11.75 12.24
C GLU A 164 1.19 -12.03 11.01
N GLU A 165 0.38 -13.10 11.06
CA GLU A 165 -0.57 -13.44 10.01
C GLU A 165 -1.72 -12.42 9.87
N GLU A 166 -2.22 -11.87 10.98
CA GLU A 166 -3.27 -10.85 10.96
C GLU A 166 -2.73 -9.51 10.45
N ILE A 167 -1.53 -9.11 10.88
CA ILE A 167 -0.85 -7.93 10.33
C ILE A 167 -0.65 -8.08 8.83
N LYS A 168 -0.24 -9.28 8.35
CA LYS A 168 -0.12 -9.58 6.92
C LYS A 168 -1.47 -9.54 6.20
N LYS A 169 -2.56 -10.01 6.81
CA LYS A 169 -3.92 -9.98 6.25
C LYS A 169 -4.41 -8.53 6.08
N HIS A 170 -4.34 -7.72 7.13
CA HIS A 170 -4.81 -6.33 7.11
C HIS A 170 -3.92 -5.42 6.27
N SER A 171 -2.59 -5.62 6.29
CA SER A 171 -1.70 -4.89 5.38
C SER A 171 -1.96 -5.24 3.92
N LYS A 172 -2.21 -6.52 3.59
CA LYS A 172 -2.58 -6.96 2.23
C LYS A 172 -3.85 -6.26 1.72
N SER A 173 -4.91 -6.13 2.54
CA SER A 173 -6.15 -5.48 2.09
C SER A 173 -5.95 -3.99 1.78
N ARG A 174 -5.05 -3.30 2.49
CA ARG A 174 -4.72 -1.89 2.26
C ARG A 174 -3.73 -1.67 1.10
N PHE A 175 -3.05 -2.72 0.62
CA PHE A 175 -2.32 -2.71 -0.65
C PHE A 175 -3.19 -3.21 -1.81
N SER A 176 -4.46 -2.77 -1.91
CA SER A 176 -5.43 -3.20 -2.93
C SER A 176 -5.08 -2.73 -4.35
N ASP A 177 -3.87 -3.05 -4.79
CA ASP A 177 -3.37 -2.98 -6.15
C ASP A 177 -3.44 -4.39 -6.79
N LEU A 178 -4.48 -5.17 -6.49
CA LEU A 178 -4.43 -6.61 -6.74
C LEU A 178 -5.08 -7.07 -8.04
N ILE A 179 -5.98 -6.28 -8.63
CA ILE A 179 -6.58 -6.64 -9.93
C ILE A 179 -6.05 -5.72 -11.02
N GLY A 180 -6.24 -4.40 -10.91
CA GLY A 180 -5.79 -3.44 -11.92
C GLY A 180 -4.28 -3.48 -12.17
N ILE A 181 -3.46 -3.44 -11.10
CA ILE A 181 -1.99 -3.50 -11.25
C ILE A 181 -1.53 -4.89 -11.67
N THR A 182 -2.18 -5.98 -11.24
CA THR A 182 -1.80 -7.34 -11.67
C THR A 182 -2.15 -7.61 -13.12
N ILE A 183 -3.35 -7.22 -13.58
CA ILE A 183 -3.76 -7.28 -14.99
C ILE A 183 -2.80 -6.44 -15.83
N LEU A 184 -2.49 -5.23 -15.37
CA LEU A 184 -1.56 -4.34 -16.03
C LEU A 184 -0.13 -4.89 -16.05
N GLN A 185 0.34 -5.52 -14.98
CA GLN A 185 1.62 -6.22 -14.94
C GLN A 185 1.63 -7.39 -15.92
N GLY A 186 0.54 -8.15 -16.01
CA GLY A 186 0.36 -9.19 -17.02
C GLY A 186 0.40 -8.64 -18.44
N PHE A 187 -0.24 -7.51 -18.69
CA PHE A 187 -0.21 -6.81 -19.97
C PHE A 187 1.20 -6.33 -20.31
N VAL A 188 1.93 -5.72 -19.37
CA VAL A 188 3.32 -5.29 -19.54
C VAL A 188 4.24 -6.48 -19.86
N ILE A 189 4.09 -7.60 -19.16
CA ILE A 189 4.86 -8.82 -19.42
C ILE A 189 4.53 -9.36 -20.81
N PHE A 190 3.26 -9.36 -21.20
CA PHE A 190 2.82 -9.76 -22.54
C PHE A 190 3.42 -8.88 -23.64
N LEU A 191 3.38 -7.56 -23.48
CA LEU A 191 3.99 -6.60 -24.40
C LEU A 191 5.51 -6.80 -24.50
N PHE A 192 6.17 -7.09 -23.38
CA PHE A 192 7.60 -7.38 -23.34
C PHE A 192 7.95 -8.69 -24.07
N VAL A 193 7.13 -9.74 -23.92
CA VAL A 193 7.30 -10.98 -24.70
C VAL A 193 7.15 -10.71 -26.20
N ILE A 194 6.17 -9.90 -26.61
CA ILE A 194 6.02 -9.47 -28.01
C ILE A 194 7.27 -8.70 -28.49
N SER A 195 7.81 -7.80 -27.67
CA SER A 195 9.04 -7.05 -27.97
C SER A 195 10.25 -7.97 -28.24
N TRP A 196 10.39 -9.04 -27.47
CA TRP A 196 11.44 -10.04 -27.67
C TRP A 196 11.21 -10.92 -28.90
N VAL A 197 9.97 -11.36 -29.12
CA VAL A 197 9.59 -12.11 -30.34
C VAL A 197 9.86 -11.28 -31.59
N MET A 198 9.56 -9.98 -31.54
CA MET A 198 9.95 -9.06 -32.60
C MET A 198 11.48 -8.98 -32.70
N GLY A 199 12.22 -8.75 -31.62
CA GLY A 199 13.68 -8.70 -31.67
C GLY A 199 14.38 -9.93 -32.29
N PHE A 200 13.72 -11.10 -32.31
CA PHE A 200 14.28 -12.35 -32.84
C PHE A 200 13.59 -12.92 -34.09
N SER A 201 12.44 -12.40 -34.51
CA SER A 201 11.85 -12.88 -35.76
C SER A 201 12.70 -12.45 -36.95
N LYS A 202 12.86 -13.32 -37.95
CA LYS A 202 13.55 -12.98 -39.19
C LYS A 202 12.86 -11.75 -39.78
N GLY A 203 13.63 -10.72 -40.11
CA GLY A 203 13.11 -9.55 -40.82
C GLY A 203 12.33 -10.02 -42.05
N ALA A 204 11.20 -9.38 -42.30
CA ALA A 204 10.57 -9.45 -43.62
C ALA A 204 11.53 -8.88 -44.68
#